data_AF-A0AAV4GVV4-F1
#
_entry.id   AF-A0AAV4GVV4-F1
#
_cell.length_a   1.000
_cell.length_b   1.000
_cell.length_c   1.000
_cell.angle_alpha   90.00
_cell.angle_beta   90.00
_cell.angle_gamma   90.00
#
_symmetry.space_group_name_H-M   'P 1'
#
loop_
_entity.id
_entity.type
_entity.pdbx_description
1 polymer ?
#
loop_
_entity_poly.entity_id
_entity_poly.type
_entity_poly.pdbx_seq_one_letter_code
_entity_poly.pdbx_strand_id
1 'polypeptide(L)'
;MVDVFSRMVSVPNGTVDKQDDHKDPNDVVCSGPDKDVTTSEFHDGVIVHVATDEEDCEHHLGPCSRKLDSIEQVTRDFLNRNRDQIFLCLKVLLLLGYMAYYICCVCHKFGDEGSLVLTVITVFLLIKIVVSYTPKRTSCSCTFTSWITAGEKLKRTRKCIRIFLYIIALLGVCIYIGVDVIRHDPSNLQALSGVVVLIFGCFVFSSRPSRVNWHPVFWGFIIQIVMAIITLRTTPGYRAFKWIGDMVEEFVRLSDKGSNFVLGASFRATGPGFFFETAGVMVFFNSCIFVLDYFGILESIILSIGGGLALCLETGPIESVVAAANIFIGLSEAPLLVRPYLPVITRSELHAIMTCGFASISGAFMAMFIKAGVRYM
;
A
#
# COMPACT_ATOMS: atom_id res chain seq x y z
N MET A 1 0.57 3.57 9.30
CA MET A 1 1.84 3.49 8.56
C MET A 1 3.11 3.42 9.40
N VAL A 2 3.70 4.53 9.88
CA VAL A 2 5.03 4.51 10.55
C VAL A 2 5.07 3.56 11.76
N ASP A 3 4.01 3.52 12.56
CA ASP A 3 3.91 2.63 13.74
C ASP A 3 3.76 1.14 13.41
N VAL A 4 3.20 0.80 12.25
CA VAL A 4 3.04 -0.60 11.80
C VAL A 4 4.36 -1.07 11.18
N PHE A 5 4.99 -0.21 10.38
CA PHE A 5 6.27 -0.45 9.74
C PHE A 5 7.41 -0.55 10.77
N SER A 6 7.44 0.33 11.77
CA SER A 6 8.39 0.31 12.89
C SER A 6 8.33 -0.99 13.70
N ARG A 7 7.14 -1.59 13.82
CA ARG A 7 6.95 -2.88 14.51
C ARG A 7 7.36 -4.09 13.67
N MET A 8 7.38 -3.99 12.34
CA MET A 8 7.89 -5.07 11.46
C MET A 8 9.42 -5.07 11.34
N VAL A 9 10.06 -3.90 11.46
CA VAL A 9 11.50 -3.73 11.28
C VAL A 9 12.29 -3.86 12.60
N SER A 10 11.61 -4.06 13.74
CA SER A 10 12.28 -4.19 15.03
C SER A 10 13.05 -5.53 15.14
N VAL A 11 14.31 -5.49 14.71
CA VAL A 11 15.34 -6.50 14.99
C VAL A 11 15.72 -6.36 16.46
N PRO A 12 15.84 -7.45 17.24
CA PRO A 12 16.25 -7.35 18.63
C PRO A 12 17.73 -6.99 18.69
N ASN A 13 18.05 -5.72 18.93
CA ASN A 13 19.39 -5.31 19.29
C ASN A 13 19.46 -5.05 20.79
N GLY A 14 20.46 -5.69 21.40
CA GLY A 14 20.68 -5.72 22.83
C GLY A 14 20.98 -4.34 23.44
N THR A 15 20.59 -4.26 24.71
CA THR A 15 21.18 -3.45 25.79
C THR A 15 22.16 -2.37 25.36
N VAL A 16 21.70 -1.12 25.37
CA VAL A 16 22.54 0.04 25.64
C VAL A 16 21.93 0.78 26.83
N ASP A 17 22.79 1.05 27.80
CA ASP A 17 22.52 1.47 29.16
C ASP A 17 21.83 2.83 29.30
N LYS A 18 21.18 2.95 30.47
CA LYS A 18 20.60 4.16 31.04
C LYS A 18 21.63 5.29 31.16
N GLN A 19 21.17 6.52 30.95
CA GLN A 19 21.71 7.69 31.62
C GLN A 19 20.52 8.40 32.30
N ASP A 20 20.49 8.28 33.63
CA ASP A 20 19.60 9.00 34.53
C ASP A 20 20.05 10.48 34.60
N ASP A 21 19.11 11.42 34.61
CA ASP A 21 19.36 12.76 35.14
C ASP A 21 18.22 13.17 36.09
N HIS A 22 18.65 13.57 37.29
CA HIS A 22 17.86 13.79 38.48
C HIS A 22 17.81 15.30 38.74
N LYS A 23 16.61 15.88 38.93
CA LYS A 23 16.45 17.12 39.72
C LYS A 23 15.04 17.32 40.24
N ASP A 24 15.00 18.01 41.38
CA ASP A 24 14.13 17.85 42.55
C ASP A 24 12.64 18.20 42.44
N PRO A 25 11.83 17.67 43.38
CA PRO A 25 10.44 18.05 43.59
C PRO A 25 10.36 19.25 44.54
N ASN A 26 9.60 20.27 44.18
CA ASN A 26 8.84 21.16 45.06
C ASN A 26 8.51 22.42 44.27
N ASP A 27 7.28 22.51 43.76
CA ASP A 27 6.51 23.76 43.75
C ASP A 27 5.03 23.41 43.58
N VAL A 28 4.26 23.74 44.62
CA VAL A 28 2.80 23.60 44.70
C VAL A 28 2.22 24.99 44.46
N VAL A 29 1.48 25.17 43.35
CA VAL A 29 0.52 26.27 43.20
C VAL A 29 -0.76 25.74 42.55
N CYS A 30 -1.89 26.14 43.13
CA CYS A 30 -3.22 25.56 42.95
C CYS A 30 -4.04 26.13 41.77
N SER A 31 -4.84 25.24 41.17
CA SER A 31 -6.25 25.37 40.71
C SER A 31 -6.68 26.41 39.65
N GLY A 32 -7.23 25.89 38.53
CA GLY A 32 -8.19 26.56 37.62
C GLY A 32 -8.31 25.82 36.26
N PRO A 33 -9.50 25.63 35.64
CA PRO A 33 -9.68 24.67 34.56
C PRO A 33 -9.54 25.32 33.17
N ASP A 34 -8.41 25.12 32.50
CA ASP A 34 -8.27 25.50 31.09
C ASP A 34 -8.63 24.34 30.17
N LYS A 35 -9.68 24.58 29.40
CA LYS A 35 -9.95 23.92 28.14
C LYS A 35 -9.08 24.61 27.10
N ASP A 36 -8.20 23.87 26.44
CA ASP A 36 -7.81 24.16 25.05
C ASP A 36 -7.21 22.91 24.41
N VAL A 37 -7.91 22.39 23.40
CA VAL A 37 -7.35 21.42 22.45
C VAL A 37 -6.91 22.24 21.25
N THR A 38 -5.64 22.63 21.24
CA THR A 38 -5.00 23.23 20.07
C THR A 38 -4.60 22.10 19.12
N THR A 39 -5.30 21.96 17.99
CA THR A 39 -4.76 21.25 16.83
C THR A 39 -3.67 22.11 16.20
N SER A 40 -2.43 21.65 16.28
CA SER A 40 -1.30 22.24 15.57
C SER A 40 -1.22 21.66 14.15
N GLU A 41 -1.59 22.46 13.15
CA GLU A 41 -1.17 22.25 11.77
C GLU A 41 0.10 23.05 11.49
N PHE A 42 1.07 22.38 10.89
CA PHE A 42 2.42 22.88 10.64
C PHE A 42 2.50 23.31 9.17
N HIS A 43 2.44 24.61 8.87
CA HIS A 43 2.90 25.14 7.59
C HIS A 43 3.39 26.60 7.71
N ASP A 44 4.59 26.82 7.20
CA ASP A 44 5.20 28.09 6.76
C ASP A 44 5.21 29.29 7.73
N GLY A 45 6.05 29.19 8.75
CA GLY A 45 7.08 30.21 9.06
C GLY A 45 6.70 31.68 9.32
N VAL A 46 5.42 32.04 9.39
CA VAL A 46 4.95 33.40 9.65
C VAL A 46 3.82 33.35 10.67
N ILE A 47 4.11 33.77 11.90
CA ILE A 47 3.10 33.91 12.95
C ILE A 47 2.31 35.20 12.64
N VAL A 48 1.19 35.05 11.93
CA VAL A 48 0.17 36.11 11.89
C VAL A 48 -0.73 35.90 13.10
N HIS A 49 -0.50 36.69 14.16
CA HIS A 49 -1.47 36.82 15.23
C HIS A 49 -2.71 37.53 14.67
N VAL A 50 -3.70 36.75 14.23
CA VAL A 50 -5.07 37.26 14.08
C VAL A 50 -5.68 37.20 15.48
N ALA A 51 -5.55 38.29 16.21
CA ALA A 51 -6.40 38.53 17.37
C ALA A 51 -7.82 38.74 16.84
N THR A 52 -8.68 37.74 17.01
CA THR A 52 -10.11 37.99 17.03
C THR A 52 -10.43 38.54 18.41
N ASP A 53 -10.43 39.87 18.52
CA ASP A 53 -11.12 40.57 19.60
C ASP A 53 -12.63 40.31 19.41
N GLU A 54 -13.13 39.20 19.96
CA GLU A 54 -14.56 39.06 20.21
C GLU A 54 -14.87 39.87 21.46
N GLU A 55 -15.37 41.09 21.25
CA GLU A 55 -16.07 41.86 22.26
C GLU A 55 -17.18 40.98 22.86
N ASP A 56 -17.10 40.73 24.17
CA ASP A 56 -18.17 40.13 24.97
C ASP A 56 -19.43 41.00 24.91
N CYS A 57 -20.24 40.83 23.86
CA CYS A 57 -21.60 41.32 23.83
C CYS A 57 -22.43 40.45 24.79
N GLU A 58 -22.66 40.93 26.01
CA GLU A 58 -23.75 40.45 26.87
C GLU A 58 -25.10 40.65 26.15
N HIS A 59 -25.46 39.71 25.29
CA HIS A 59 -26.82 39.61 24.81
C HIS A 59 -27.69 39.19 25.99
N HIS A 60 -28.69 40.03 26.34
CA HIS A 60 -29.79 39.65 27.21
C HIS A 60 -30.61 38.52 26.56
N LEU A 61 -30.07 37.30 26.62
CA LEU A 61 -30.71 36.07 26.18
C LEU A 61 -31.92 35.80 27.07
N GLY A 62 -33.12 35.82 26.48
CA GLY A 62 -34.35 35.47 27.17
C GLY A 62 -34.29 34.08 27.80
N PRO A 63 -35.17 33.76 28.77
CA PRO A 63 -35.16 32.49 29.50
C PRO A 63 -35.27 31.25 28.60
N CYS A 64 -35.77 31.41 27.38
CA CYS A 64 -35.83 30.36 26.36
C CYS A 64 -34.44 30.03 25.76
N SER A 65 -33.58 31.04 25.55
CA SER A 65 -32.24 30.83 24.98
C SER A 65 -31.28 30.19 25.99
N ARG A 66 -31.35 30.58 27.28
CA ARG A 66 -30.60 29.89 28.35
C ARG A 66 -30.97 28.42 28.50
N LYS A 67 -32.25 28.08 28.26
CA LYS A 67 -32.68 26.67 28.23
C LYS A 67 -32.14 25.94 27.01
N LEU A 68 -32.06 26.61 25.86
CA LEU A 68 -31.46 26.05 24.65
C LEU A 68 -29.96 25.78 24.84
N ASP A 69 -29.21 26.73 25.41
CA ASP A 69 -27.78 26.57 25.69
C ASP A 69 -27.52 25.48 26.74
N SER A 70 -28.38 25.37 27.75
CA SER A 70 -28.31 24.31 28.75
C SER A 70 -28.60 22.93 28.13
N ILE A 71 -29.55 22.84 27.20
CA ILE A 71 -29.82 21.61 26.43
C ILE A 71 -28.65 21.28 25.50
N GLU A 72 -28.04 22.29 24.86
CA GLU A 72 -26.90 22.09 23.96
C GLU A 72 -25.67 21.61 24.73
N GLN A 73 -25.35 22.21 25.88
CA GLN A 73 -24.26 21.77 26.75
C GLN A 73 -24.47 20.34 27.24
N VAL A 74 -25.67 20.01 27.73
CA VAL A 74 -26.00 18.63 28.17
C VAL A 74 -25.90 17.64 27.02
N THR A 75 -26.33 18.03 25.82
CA THR A 75 -26.26 17.17 24.62
C THR A 75 -24.82 16.96 24.18
N ARG A 76 -23.99 18.02 24.18
CA ARG A 76 -22.57 17.96 23.82
C ARG A 76 -21.76 17.15 24.82
N ASP A 77 -22.05 17.30 26.11
CA ASP A 77 -21.42 16.54 27.20
C ASP A 77 -21.82 15.07 27.16
N PHE A 78 -23.08 14.76 26.86
CA PHE A 78 -23.54 13.39 26.66
C PHE A 78 -22.93 12.76 25.41
N LEU A 79 -22.86 13.52 24.31
CA LEU A 79 -22.26 13.07 23.05
C LEU A 79 -20.76 12.80 23.22
N ASN A 80 -20.02 13.66 23.91
CA ASN A 80 -18.59 13.47 24.17
C ASN A 80 -18.33 12.31 25.14
N ARG A 81 -19.17 12.15 26.17
CA ARG A 81 -19.04 11.07 27.15
C ARG A 81 -19.31 9.69 26.57
N ASN A 82 -20.22 9.60 25.59
CA ASN A 82 -20.59 8.36 24.94
C ASN A 82 -20.11 8.27 23.49
N ARG A 83 -19.22 9.17 23.05
CA ARG A 83 -18.81 9.32 21.64
C ARG A 83 -18.37 7.99 21.05
N ASP A 84 -17.44 7.31 21.71
CA ASP A 84 -16.88 6.06 21.22
C ASP A 84 -17.93 4.95 21.15
N GLN A 85 -18.85 4.89 22.11
CA GLN A 85 -19.95 3.91 22.13
C GLN A 85 -21.00 4.20 21.05
N ILE A 86 -21.33 5.48 20.81
CA ILE A 86 -22.26 5.91 19.77
C ILE A 86 -21.66 5.62 18.39
N PHE A 87 -20.38 5.97 18.15
CA PHE A 87 -19.70 5.67 16.90
C PHE A 87 -19.52 4.16 16.69
N LEU A 88 -19.29 3.38 17.76
CA LEU A 88 -19.24 1.92 17.68
C LEU A 88 -20.61 1.34 17.30
N CYS A 89 -21.68 1.77 17.98
CA CYS A 89 -23.04 1.33 17.68
C CYS A 89 -23.44 1.69 16.24
N LEU A 90 -23.14 2.91 15.79
CA LEU A 90 -23.37 3.35 14.42
C LEU A 90 -22.59 2.50 13.40
N LYS A 91 -21.31 2.22 13.65
CA LYS A 91 -20.50 1.34 12.79
C LYS A 91 -21.05 -0.08 12.72
N VAL A 92 -21.50 -0.64 13.85
CA VAL A 92 -22.11 -1.98 13.92
C VAL A 92 -23.44 -2.01 13.18
N LEU A 93 -24.28 -0.98 13.33
CA LEU A 93 -25.55 -0.85 12.61
C LEU A 93 -25.34 -0.75 11.09
N LEU A 94 -24.37 0.07 10.66
CA LEU A 94 -24.01 0.22 9.26
C LEU A 94 -23.44 -1.07 8.68
N LEU A 95 -22.61 -1.79 9.44
CA LEU A 95 -22.08 -3.11 9.06
C LEU A 95 -23.19 -4.15 8.95
N LEU A 96 -24.15 -4.19 9.89
CA LEU A 96 -25.31 -5.07 9.82
C LEU A 96 -26.18 -4.77 8.59
N GLY A 97 -26.43 -3.49 8.30
CA GLY A 97 -27.14 -3.06 7.10
C GLY A 97 -26.41 -3.49 5.82
N TYR A 98 -25.09 -3.34 5.78
CA TYR A 98 -24.26 -3.79 4.67
C TYR A 98 -24.29 -5.31 4.49
N MET A 99 -24.17 -6.09 5.57
CA MET A 99 -24.24 -7.56 5.51
C MET A 99 -25.63 -8.03 5.05
N ALA A 100 -26.71 -7.38 5.48
CA ALA A 100 -28.06 -7.68 5.02
C ALA A 100 -28.23 -7.38 3.52
N TYR A 101 -27.70 -6.25 3.04
CA TYR A 101 -27.69 -5.90 1.63
C TYR A 101 -26.87 -6.90 0.79
N TYR A 102 -25.69 -7.29 1.28
CA TYR A 102 -24.84 -8.30 0.65
C TYR A 102 -25.56 -9.64 0.51
N ILE A 103 -26.16 -10.14 1.60
CA ILE A 103 -26.92 -11.40 1.60
C ILE A 103 -28.10 -11.31 0.63
N CYS A 104 -28.80 -10.17 0.57
CA CYS A 104 -29.88 -9.94 -0.38
C CYS A 104 -29.41 -10.02 -1.85
N CYS A 105 -28.27 -9.39 -2.17
CA CYS A 105 -27.69 -9.43 -3.51
C CYS A 105 -27.24 -10.83 -3.92
N VAL A 106 -26.62 -11.57 -3.01
CA VAL A 106 -26.17 -12.96 -3.22
C VAL A 106 -27.36 -13.89 -3.44
N CYS A 107 -28.46 -13.72 -2.69
CA CYS A 107 -29.65 -14.56 -2.82
C CYS A 107 -30.48 -14.28 -4.09
N HIS A 108 -30.53 -13.04 -4.57
CA HIS A 108 -31.42 -12.66 -5.67
C HIS A 108 -30.78 -12.81 -7.07
N LYS A 109 -29.47 -12.57 -7.23
CA LYS A 109 -28.73 -12.76 -8.48
C LYS A 109 -27.28 -13.19 -8.20
N PHE A 110 -27.09 -14.46 -7.87
CA PHE A 110 -25.76 -15.03 -7.76
C PHE A 110 -25.14 -15.18 -9.15
N GLY A 111 -23.99 -14.53 -9.39
CA GLY A 111 -23.25 -14.63 -10.65
C GLY A 111 -23.29 -13.39 -11.56
N ASP A 112 -23.93 -12.30 -11.14
CA ASP A 112 -23.74 -11.00 -11.79
C ASP A 112 -22.37 -10.41 -11.44
N GLU A 113 -21.74 -9.66 -12.36
CA GLU A 113 -20.37 -9.14 -12.14
C GLU A 113 -20.29 -8.27 -10.88
N GLY A 114 -21.33 -7.46 -10.63
CA GLY A 114 -21.42 -6.64 -9.41
C GLY A 114 -21.50 -7.44 -8.11
N SER A 115 -22.15 -8.62 -8.14
CA SER A 115 -22.27 -9.50 -6.97
C SER A 115 -20.91 -10.13 -6.61
N LEU A 116 -20.14 -10.53 -7.63
CA LEU A 116 -18.79 -11.07 -7.45
C LEU A 116 -17.82 -10.02 -6.88
N VAL A 117 -17.85 -8.78 -7.39
CA VAL A 117 -17.03 -7.69 -6.85
C VAL A 117 -17.37 -7.42 -5.37
N LEU A 118 -18.67 -7.39 -5.03
CA LEU A 118 -19.12 -7.21 -3.66
C LEU A 118 -18.68 -8.37 -2.75
N THR A 119 -18.68 -9.60 -3.25
CA THR A 119 -18.13 -10.78 -2.53
C THR A 119 -16.63 -10.64 -2.29
N VAL A 120 -15.84 -10.17 -3.26
CA VAL A 120 -14.40 -9.97 -3.06
C VAL A 120 -14.14 -8.88 -2.02
N ILE A 121 -14.86 -7.76 -2.09
CA ILE A 121 -14.74 -6.65 -1.13
C ILE A 121 -15.16 -7.10 0.28
N THR A 122 -16.27 -7.81 0.43
CA THR A 122 -16.71 -8.36 1.73
C THR A 122 -15.70 -9.35 2.30
N VAL A 123 -15.13 -10.25 1.49
CA VAL A 123 -14.10 -11.20 1.94
C VAL A 123 -12.84 -10.46 2.38
N PHE A 124 -12.40 -9.44 1.63
CA PHE A 124 -11.25 -8.63 2.02
C PHE A 124 -11.51 -7.85 3.33
N LEU A 125 -12.70 -7.25 3.49
CA LEU A 125 -13.11 -6.60 4.73
C LEU A 125 -13.19 -7.58 5.91
N LEU A 126 -13.71 -8.79 5.69
CA LEU A 126 -13.74 -9.84 6.71
C LEU A 126 -12.33 -10.27 7.11
N ILE A 127 -11.42 -10.47 6.15
CA ILE A 127 -10.01 -10.79 6.45
C ILE A 127 -9.40 -9.66 7.30
N LYS A 128 -9.62 -8.39 6.94
CA LYS A 128 -9.16 -7.23 7.71
C LYS A 128 -9.75 -7.18 9.13
N ILE A 129 -11.06 -7.40 9.28
CA ILE A 129 -11.75 -7.43 10.57
C ILE A 129 -11.20 -8.58 11.41
N VAL A 130 -11.05 -9.77 10.85
CA VAL A 130 -10.48 -10.94 11.53
C VAL A 130 -9.05 -10.66 11.96
N VAL A 131 -8.19 -10.12 11.09
CA VAL A 131 -6.81 -9.75 11.43
C VAL A 131 -6.75 -8.66 12.51
N SER A 132 -7.71 -7.73 12.53
CA SER A 132 -7.80 -6.66 13.53
C SER A 132 -8.36 -7.12 14.88
N TYR A 133 -9.34 -8.03 14.88
CA TYR A 133 -10.00 -8.56 16.08
C TYR A 133 -9.28 -9.74 16.69
N THR A 134 -8.44 -10.44 15.92
CA THR A 134 -7.50 -11.39 16.49
C THR A 134 -6.60 -10.57 17.42
N PRO A 135 -6.68 -10.76 18.75
CA PRO A 135 -5.85 -9.98 19.65
C PRO A 135 -4.40 -10.20 19.23
N LYS A 136 -3.62 -9.12 19.13
CA LYS A 136 -2.13 -9.13 18.99
C LYS A 136 -1.43 -9.89 20.13
N ARG A 137 -2.17 -10.68 20.93
CA ARG A 137 -1.72 -11.69 21.88
C ARG A 137 -1.15 -12.94 21.21
N THR A 138 -1.35 -13.09 19.91
CA THR A 138 -0.41 -13.85 19.09
C THR A 138 0.58 -12.85 18.47
N SER A 139 1.65 -12.52 19.17
CA SER A 139 2.92 -13.26 19.03
C SER A 139 2.81 -14.64 18.35
N CYS A 140 2.13 -14.72 17.20
CA CYS A 140 2.28 -15.79 16.20
C CYS A 140 2.83 -15.22 14.90
N SER A 141 3.77 -14.29 15.05
CA SER A 141 5.10 -14.47 14.47
C SER A 141 5.84 -15.67 15.14
N CYS A 142 5.13 -16.78 15.39
CA CYS A 142 5.59 -18.00 16.07
C CYS A 142 5.09 -19.25 15.35
N THR A 143 4.43 -19.15 14.18
CA THR A 143 4.28 -20.30 13.28
C THR A 143 5.17 -20.10 12.07
N PHE A 144 5.01 -18.97 11.36
CA PHE A 144 5.85 -18.66 10.21
C PHE A 144 7.30 -18.34 10.61
N THR A 145 7.45 -17.59 11.68
CA THR A 145 8.74 -17.11 12.16
C THR A 145 9.35 -18.03 13.21
N SER A 146 8.57 -18.90 13.86
CA SER A 146 9.11 -20.14 14.50
C SER A 146 9.59 -21.15 13.46
N TRP A 147 8.97 -21.26 12.27
CA TRP A 147 9.57 -22.03 11.16
C TRP A 147 10.92 -21.45 10.70
N ILE A 148 11.09 -20.12 10.78
CA ILE A 148 12.32 -19.43 10.43
C ILE A 148 13.38 -19.48 11.56
N THR A 149 12.98 -19.45 12.84
CA THR A 149 13.87 -19.47 14.02
C THR A 149 14.02 -20.85 14.68
N ALA A 150 13.27 -21.88 14.28
CA ALA A 150 13.45 -23.25 14.76
C ALA A 150 14.76 -23.85 14.22
N GLY A 151 15.80 -23.64 15.01
CA GLY A 151 16.86 -24.61 15.21
C GLY A 151 18.14 -24.32 14.44
N GLU A 152 19.18 -23.91 15.17
CA GLU A 152 20.57 -23.98 14.72
C GLU A 152 20.97 -25.38 14.21
N LYS A 153 20.26 -26.44 14.66
CA LYS A 153 20.38 -27.82 14.14
C LYS A 153 19.79 -28.04 12.74
N LEU A 154 18.95 -27.14 12.22
CA LEU A 154 18.28 -27.26 10.91
C LEU A 154 18.95 -26.43 9.80
N LYS A 155 20.10 -25.82 10.04
CA LYS A 155 20.86 -25.08 9.00
C LYS A 155 21.28 -25.99 7.83
N ARG A 156 21.69 -27.24 8.12
CA ARG A 156 22.12 -28.21 7.08
C ARG A 156 20.94 -28.69 6.23
N THR A 157 19.80 -29.02 6.84
CA THR A 157 18.58 -29.42 6.12
C THR A 157 18.00 -28.28 5.30
N ARG A 158 17.96 -27.05 5.84
CA ARG A 158 17.50 -25.86 5.10
C ARG A 158 18.40 -25.58 3.88
N LYS A 159 19.71 -25.77 4.00
CA LYS A 159 20.64 -25.64 2.86
C LYS A 159 20.36 -26.69 1.78
N CYS A 160 20.13 -27.95 2.16
CA CYS A 160 19.76 -29.00 1.21
C CYS A 160 18.42 -28.72 0.52
N ILE A 161 17.39 -28.34 1.28
CA ILE A 161 16.07 -27.96 0.73
C ILE A 161 16.20 -26.78 -0.23
N ARG A 162 16.99 -25.77 0.14
CA ARG A 162 17.23 -24.59 -0.69
C ARG A 162 17.94 -24.95 -2.00
N ILE A 163 19.00 -25.76 -1.94
CA ILE A 163 19.70 -26.24 -3.14
C ILE A 163 18.76 -27.07 -4.01
N PHE A 164 17.94 -27.93 -3.42
CA PHE A 164 16.96 -28.72 -4.15
C PHE A 164 15.91 -27.84 -4.85
N LEU A 165 15.40 -26.80 -4.18
CA LEU A 165 14.51 -25.82 -4.79
C LEU A 165 15.18 -25.06 -5.94
N TYR A 166 16.44 -24.67 -5.79
CA TYR A 166 17.22 -24.05 -6.87
C TYR A 166 17.32 -24.97 -8.09
N ILE A 167 17.65 -26.26 -7.87
CA ILE A 167 17.78 -27.25 -8.95
C ILE A 167 16.43 -27.49 -9.62
N ILE A 168 15.34 -27.63 -8.86
CA ILE A 168 13.98 -27.80 -9.41
C ILE A 168 13.57 -26.57 -10.22
N ALA A 169 13.75 -25.37 -9.68
CA ALA A 169 13.37 -24.14 -10.37
C ALA A 169 14.17 -23.99 -11.67
N LEU A 170 15.48 -24.22 -11.62
CA LEU A 170 16.35 -24.19 -12.79
C LEU A 170 15.92 -25.24 -13.83
N LEU A 171 15.69 -26.49 -13.41
CA LEU A 171 15.27 -27.57 -14.28
C LEU A 171 13.90 -27.30 -14.90
N GLY A 172 12.95 -26.76 -14.14
CA GLY A 172 11.65 -26.34 -14.63
C GLY A 172 11.75 -25.24 -15.69
N VAL A 173 12.58 -24.22 -15.45
CA VAL A 173 12.84 -23.15 -16.43
C VAL A 173 13.55 -23.69 -17.66
N CYS A 174 14.57 -24.54 -17.52
CA CYS A 174 15.27 -25.15 -18.64
C CYS A 174 14.36 -26.04 -19.49
N ILE A 175 13.48 -26.84 -18.86
CA ILE A 175 12.48 -27.65 -19.56
C ILE A 175 11.48 -26.74 -20.27
N TYR A 176 10.97 -25.70 -19.60
CA TYR A 176 10.03 -24.75 -20.19
C TYR A 176 10.64 -24.07 -21.42
N ILE A 177 11.87 -23.54 -21.29
CA ILE A 177 12.60 -22.95 -22.41
C ILE A 177 12.84 -24.00 -23.51
N GLY A 178 13.28 -25.21 -23.16
CA GLY A 178 13.56 -26.26 -24.14
C GLY A 178 12.32 -26.73 -24.92
N VAL A 179 11.16 -26.80 -24.27
CA VAL A 179 9.91 -27.23 -24.90
C VAL A 179 9.24 -26.07 -25.66
N ASP A 180 9.22 -24.88 -25.09
CA ASP A 180 8.47 -23.74 -25.62
C ASP A 180 9.29 -22.93 -26.64
N VAL A 181 10.54 -22.59 -26.30
CA VAL A 181 11.40 -21.73 -27.14
C VAL A 181 11.97 -22.50 -28.33
N ILE A 182 12.43 -23.75 -28.14
CA ILE A 182 13.09 -24.50 -29.23
C ILE A 182 12.08 -25.10 -30.21
N ARG A 183 10.86 -25.45 -29.77
CA ARG A 183 9.88 -26.11 -30.65
C ARG A 183 8.92 -25.17 -31.37
N HIS A 184 8.63 -23.97 -30.84
CA HIS A 184 7.65 -23.09 -31.48
C HIS A 184 8.28 -22.16 -32.52
N ASP A 185 9.31 -21.36 -32.16
CA ASP A 185 9.91 -20.38 -33.10
C ASP A 185 11.38 -20.05 -32.76
N PRO A 186 12.30 -20.06 -33.74
CA PRO A 186 13.72 -19.74 -33.51
C PRO A 186 13.97 -18.26 -33.15
N SER A 187 13.03 -17.35 -33.41
CA SER A 187 13.12 -15.93 -33.02
C SER A 187 13.07 -15.73 -31.50
N ASN A 188 12.42 -16.61 -30.76
CA ASN A 188 12.39 -16.55 -29.29
C ASN A 188 13.76 -16.81 -28.66
N LEU A 189 14.66 -17.49 -29.39
CA LEU A 189 16.05 -17.69 -28.98
C LEU A 189 16.83 -16.36 -28.93
N GLN A 190 16.48 -15.42 -29.82
CA GLN A 190 17.03 -14.07 -29.80
C GLN A 190 16.64 -13.34 -28.50
N ALA A 191 15.38 -13.44 -28.08
CA ALA A 191 14.92 -12.83 -26.82
C ALA A 191 15.66 -13.40 -25.61
N LEU A 192 15.85 -14.73 -25.56
CA LEU A 192 16.64 -15.39 -24.51
C LEU A 192 18.09 -14.89 -24.49
N SER A 193 18.72 -14.77 -25.67
CA SER A 193 20.09 -14.24 -25.77
C SER A 193 20.17 -12.78 -25.30
N GLY A 194 19.15 -11.96 -25.57
CA GLY A 194 19.05 -10.59 -25.10
C GLY A 194 19.06 -10.49 -23.57
N VAL A 195 18.30 -11.35 -22.88
CA VAL A 195 18.30 -11.39 -21.41
C VAL A 195 19.68 -11.73 -20.87
N VAL A 196 20.37 -12.71 -21.46
CA VAL A 196 21.74 -13.09 -21.05
C VAL A 196 22.71 -11.93 -21.26
N VAL A 197 22.62 -11.22 -22.38
CA VAL A 197 23.46 -10.05 -22.68
C VAL A 197 23.20 -8.91 -21.69
N LEU A 198 21.95 -8.65 -21.32
CA LEU A 198 21.60 -7.63 -20.32
C LEU A 198 22.15 -7.98 -18.94
N ILE A 199 22.00 -9.23 -18.49
CA ILE A 199 22.57 -9.68 -17.21
C ILE A 199 24.09 -9.57 -17.23
N PHE A 200 24.73 -9.99 -18.33
CA PHE A 200 26.17 -9.87 -18.50
C PHE A 200 26.62 -8.40 -18.49
N GLY A 201 25.89 -7.50 -19.16
CA GLY A 201 26.12 -6.07 -19.11
C GLY A 201 26.05 -5.52 -17.70
N CYS A 202 25.00 -5.84 -16.94
CA CYS A 202 24.86 -5.47 -15.53
C CYS A 202 26.02 -6.00 -14.67
N PHE A 203 26.53 -7.21 -14.96
CA PHE A 203 27.67 -7.79 -14.26
C PHE A 203 28.98 -7.06 -14.58
N VAL A 204 29.24 -6.73 -15.84
CA VAL A 204 30.44 -6.00 -16.30
C VAL A 204 30.48 -4.57 -15.76
N PHE A 205 29.35 -3.86 -15.78
CA PHE A 205 29.24 -2.50 -15.26
C PHE A 205 29.02 -2.45 -13.74
N SER A 206 28.97 -3.59 -13.07
CA SER A 206 28.84 -3.64 -11.61
C SER A 206 30.06 -3.03 -10.94
N SER A 207 29.85 -2.16 -9.95
CA SER A 207 30.95 -1.60 -9.17
C SER A 207 31.70 -2.64 -8.32
N ARG A 208 31.06 -3.78 -8.00
CA ARG A 208 31.63 -4.85 -7.16
C ARG A 208 31.16 -6.24 -7.61
N PRO A 209 31.62 -6.75 -8.78
CA PRO A 209 31.14 -8.02 -9.34
C PRO A 209 31.47 -9.23 -8.45
N SER A 210 32.52 -9.16 -7.62
CA SER A 210 32.91 -10.23 -6.70
C SER A 210 32.00 -10.38 -5.46
N ARG A 211 31.17 -9.38 -5.16
CA ARG A 211 30.28 -9.37 -3.97
C ARG A 211 28.80 -9.52 -4.32
N VAL A 212 28.49 -9.97 -5.54
CA VAL A 212 27.10 -10.19 -5.96
C VAL A 212 26.49 -11.33 -5.17
N ASN A 213 25.41 -11.03 -4.43
CA ASN A 213 24.58 -12.07 -3.85
C ASN A 213 23.65 -12.62 -4.94
N TRP A 214 23.93 -13.84 -5.40
CA TRP A 214 23.17 -14.48 -6.47
C TRP A 214 21.77 -14.94 -6.05
N HIS A 215 21.47 -14.99 -4.75
CA HIS A 215 20.16 -15.41 -4.25
C HIS A 215 19.02 -14.50 -4.77
N PRO A 216 19.01 -13.18 -4.48
CA PRO A 216 17.95 -12.29 -4.96
C PRO A 216 17.92 -12.17 -6.48
N VAL A 217 19.09 -12.23 -7.14
CA VAL A 217 19.15 -12.18 -8.61
C VAL A 217 18.43 -13.38 -9.21
N PHE A 218 18.75 -14.61 -8.77
CA PHE A 218 18.11 -15.81 -9.28
C PHE A 218 16.61 -15.85 -8.96
N TRP A 219 16.23 -15.66 -7.70
CA TRP A 219 14.82 -15.73 -7.30
C TRP A 219 13.98 -14.61 -7.92
N GLY A 220 14.55 -13.41 -8.11
CA GLY A 220 13.88 -12.33 -8.83
C GLY A 220 13.49 -12.73 -10.25
N PHE A 221 14.43 -13.31 -11.01
CA PHE A 221 14.14 -13.81 -12.36
C PHE A 221 13.11 -14.95 -12.35
N ILE A 222 13.21 -15.89 -11.42
CA ILE A 222 12.23 -16.98 -11.29
C ILE A 222 10.83 -16.43 -11.03
N ILE A 223 10.68 -15.48 -10.10
CA ILE A 223 9.39 -14.85 -9.79
C ILE A 223 8.83 -14.14 -11.03
N GLN A 224 9.66 -13.41 -11.77
CA GLN A 224 9.23 -12.75 -13.00
C GLN A 224 8.78 -13.74 -14.08
N ILE A 225 9.53 -14.82 -14.31
CA ILE A 225 9.17 -15.87 -15.29
C ILE A 225 7.88 -16.57 -14.86
N VAL A 226 7.75 -16.95 -13.59
CA VAL A 226 6.56 -17.61 -13.06
C VAL A 226 5.35 -16.70 -13.21
N MET A 227 5.46 -15.42 -12.85
CA MET A 227 4.38 -14.44 -13.08
C MET A 227 4.04 -14.35 -14.57
N ALA A 228 5.02 -14.21 -15.47
CA ALA A 228 4.77 -14.12 -16.90
C ALA A 228 4.06 -15.37 -17.46
N ILE A 229 4.44 -16.57 -17.03
CA ILE A 229 3.77 -17.81 -17.45
C ILE A 229 2.33 -17.83 -16.92
N ILE A 230 2.13 -17.50 -15.65
CA ILE A 230 0.79 -17.46 -15.05
C ILE A 230 -0.09 -16.47 -15.81
N THR A 231 0.38 -15.25 -16.08
CA THR A 231 -0.45 -14.20 -16.68
C THR A 231 -0.65 -14.34 -18.19
N LEU A 232 0.39 -14.71 -18.95
CA LEU A 232 0.34 -14.70 -20.42
C LEU A 232 0.00 -16.07 -21.03
N ARG A 233 0.44 -17.18 -20.42
CA ARG A 233 0.27 -18.53 -20.99
C ARG A 233 -0.95 -19.25 -20.45
N THR A 234 -1.33 -19.05 -19.19
CA THR A 234 -2.46 -19.78 -18.61
C THR A 234 -3.79 -19.08 -18.96
N THR A 235 -4.76 -19.85 -19.45
CA THR A 235 -6.13 -19.38 -19.70
C THR A 235 -6.77 -18.66 -18.49
N PRO A 236 -6.70 -19.20 -17.24
CA PRO A 236 -7.26 -18.50 -16.09
C PRO A 236 -6.52 -17.20 -15.78
N GLY A 237 -5.19 -17.16 -15.92
CA GLY A 237 -4.41 -15.93 -15.69
C GLY A 237 -4.70 -14.85 -16.71
N TYR A 238 -4.78 -15.22 -18.00
CA TYR A 238 -5.18 -14.29 -19.06
C TYR A 238 -6.57 -13.70 -18.80
N ARG A 239 -7.56 -14.52 -18.43
CA ARG A 239 -8.90 -14.04 -18.09
C ARG A 239 -8.91 -13.10 -16.88
N ALA A 240 -8.12 -13.41 -15.85
CA ALA A 240 -8.03 -12.58 -14.66
C ALA A 240 -7.42 -11.20 -14.98
N PHE A 241 -6.33 -11.16 -15.75
CA PHE A 241 -5.70 -9.89 -16.13
C PHE A 241 -6.52 -9.08 -17.13
N LYS A 242 -7.22 -9.75 -18.06
CA LYS A 242 -8.19 -9.10 -18.93
C LYS A 242 -9.30 -8.43 -18.13
N TRP A 243 -9.88 -9.16 -17.17
CA TRP A 243 -10.89 -8.60 -16.26
C TRP A 243 -10.37 -7.38 -15.49
N ILE A 244 -9.13 -7.45 -14.96
CA ILE A 244 -8.50 -6.28 -14.32
C ILE A 244 -8.36 -5.11 -15.30
N GLY A 245 -7.94 -5.37 -16.54
CA GLY A 245 -7.83 -4.36 -17.59
C GLY A 245 -9.16 -3.68 -17.90
N ASP A 246 -10.22 -4.46 -18.06
CA ASP A 246 -11.58 -3.98 -18.32
C ASP A 246 -12.09 -3.11 -17.15
N MET A 247 -11.79 -3.49 -15.90
CA MET A 247 -12.12 -2.67 -14.72
C MET A 247 -11.36 -1.32 -14.72
N VAL A 248 -10.09 -1.31 -15.12
CA VAL A 248 -9.31 -0.07 -15.23
C VAL A 248 -9.86 0.80 -16.38
N GLU A 249 -10.24 0.21 -17.51
CA GLU A 249 -10.88 0.96 -18.61
C GLU A 249 -12.19 1.61 -18.16
N GLU A 250 -13.04 0.86 -17.45
CA GLU A 250 -14.27 1.41 -16.89
C GLU A 250 -13.98 2.55 -15.90
N PHE A 251 -12.98 2.38 -15.05
CA PHE A 251 -12.54 3.42 -14.13
C PHE A 251 -12.07 4.69 -14.87
N VAL A 252 -11.30 4.55 -15.96
CA VAL A 252 -10.90 5.67 -16.82
C VAL A 252 -12.12 6.35 -17.45
N ARG A 253 -13.13 5.58 -17.88
CA ARG A 253 -14.39 6.12 -18.43
C ARG A 253 -15.20 6.90 -17.39
N LEU A 254 -15.12 6.56 -16.10
CA LEU A 254 -15.73 7.36 -15.04
C LEU A 254 -15.03 8.72 -14.88
N SER A 255 -13.69 8.73 -14.99
CA SER A 255 -12.90 9.97 -14.96
C SER A 255 -13.27 10.92 -16.10
N ASP A 256 -13.62 10.40 -17.28
CA ASP A 256 -14.09 11.23 -18.39
C ASP A 256 -15.34 12.03 -18.06
N LYS A 257 -16.26 11.47 -17.27
CA LYS A 257 -17.47 12.21 -16.85
C LYS A 257 -17.09 13.39 -15.97
N GLY A 258 -16.15 13.20 -15.03
CA GLY A 258 -15.62 14.27 -14.18
C GLY A 258 -14.86 15.32 -14.99
N SER A 259 -14.02 14.88 -15.93
CA SER A 259 -13.26 15.77 -16.81
C SER A 259 -14.19 16.61 -17.71
N ASN A 260 -15.25 16.00 -18.27
CA ASN A 260 -16.27 16.72 -19.04
C ASN A 260 -17.04 17.75 -18.20
N PHE A 261 -17.30 17.46 -16.93
CA PHE A 261 -17.95 18.40 -16.03
C PHE A 261 -17.06 19.63 -15.73
N VAL A 262 -15.77 19.41 -15.47
CA VAL A 262 -14.83 20.49 -15.10
C VAL A 262 -14.36 21.29 -16.32
N LEU A 263 -14.05 20.62 -17.44
CA LEU A 263 -13.40 21.21 -18.61
C LEU A 263 -14.37 21.53 -19.76
N GLY A 264 -15.60 21.02 -19.72
CA GLY A 264 -16.63 21.22 -20.75
C GLY A 264 -16.41 20.41 -22.05
N ALA A 265 -17.46 20.12 -22.82
CA ALA A 265 -17.40 19.20 -23.96
C ALA A 265 -16.41 19.58 -25.10
N SER A 266 -15.89 20.81 -25.12
CA SER A 266 -14.98 21.32 -26.15
C SER A 266 -13.49 21.04 -25.90
N PHE A 267 -13.10 20.51 -24.73
CA PHE A 267 -11.69 20.27 -24.43
C PHE A 267 -11.06 19.22 -25.34
N ARG A 268 -11.84 18.22 -25.81
CA ARG A 268 -11.36 17.16 -26.73
C ARG A 268 -11.07 17.66 -28.15
N ALA A 269 -11.66 18.77 -28.56
CA ALA A 269 -11.60 19.26 -29.95
C ALA A 269 -10.48 20.28 -30.22
N THR A 270 -9.80 20.76 -29.17
CA THR A 270 -8.74 21.76 -29.29
C THR A 270 -7.36 21.08 -29.24
N GLY A 271 -6.37 21.56 -30.01
CA GLY A 271 -5.04 20.93 -30.13
C GLY A 271 -4.35 20.42 -28.84
N PRO A 272 -4.41 21.13 -27.69
CA PRO A 272 -3.86 20.64 -26.41
C PRO A 272 -4.83 19.75 -25.60
N GLY A 273 -5.96 19.33 -26.17
CA GLY A 273 -7.02 18.56 -25.49
C GLY A 273 -6.54 17.27 -24.85
N PHE A 274 -5.58 16.58 -25.50
CA PHE A 274 -4.95 15.39 -24.98
C PHE A 274 -4.26 15.60 -23.62
N PHE A 275 -3.63 16.76 -23.40
CA PHE A 275 -2.93 17.05 -22.14
C PHE A 275 -3.92 17.18 -20.98
N PHE A 276 -4.98 17.97 -21.15
CA PHE A 276 -6.00 18.16 -20.12
C PHE A 276 -6.79 16.89 -19.84
N GLU A 277 -7.08 16.13 -20.90
CA GLU A 277 -7.79 14.86 -20.81
C GLU A 277 -7.01 13.80 -20.01
N THR A 278 -5.69 13.77 -20.21
CA THR A 278 -4.79 12.84 -19.53
C THR A 278 -4.53 13.27 -18.09
N ALA A 279 -4.30 14.56 -17.87
CA ALA A 279 -4.10 15.12 -16.53
C ALA A 279 -5.31 14.88 -15.63
N GLY A 280 -6.54 15.01 -16.16
CA GLY A 280 -7.77 14.71 -15.43
C GLY A 280 -7.84 13.26 -14.92
N VAL A 281 -7.38 12.30 -15.74
CA VAL A 281 -7.30 10.88 -15.34
C VAL A 281 -6.25 10.65 -14.27
N MET A 282 -5.08 11.28 -14.37
CA MET A 282 -4.07 11.20 -13.31
C MET A 282 -4.59 11.75 -11.98
N VAL A 283 -5.21 12.93 -11.99
CA VAL A 283 -5.75 13.56 -10.79
C VAL A 283 -6.80 12.66 -10.15
N PHE A 284 -7.74 12.15 -10.95
CA PHE A 284 -8.78 11.24 -10.46
C PHE A 284 -8.20 9.94 -9.87
N PHE A 285 -7.23 9.32 -10.57
CA PHE A 285 -6.58 8.11 -10.08
C PHE A 285 -5.84 8.36 -8.77
N ASN A 286 -5.06 9.45 -8.68
CA ASN A 286 -4.34 9.81 -7.47
C ASN A 286 -5.31 10.07 -6.31
N SER A 287 -6.42 10.80 -6.53
CA SER A 287 -7.44 11.00 -5.49
C SER A 287 -8.00 9.67 -4.96
N CYS A 288 -8.24 8.69 -5.83
CA CYS A 288 -8.70 7.36 -5.40
C CYS A 288 -7.63 6.60 -4.61
N ILE A 289 -6.36 6.67 -5.04
CA ILE A 289 -5.22 6.09 -4.29
C ILE A 289 -5.11 6.74 -2.90
N PHE A 290 -5.24 8.06 -2.80
CA PHE A 290 -5.26 8.77 -1.50
C PHE A 290 -6.40 8.29 -0.59
N VAL A 291 -7.59 8.09 -1.14
CA VAL A 291 -8.73 7.55 -0.38
C VAL A 291 -8.44 6.11 0.10
N LEU A 292 -7.89 5.26 -0.77
CA LEU A 292 -7.52 3.88 -0.42
C LEU A 292 -6.39 3.82 0.63
N ASP A 293 -5.48 4.77 0.60
CA ASP A 293 -4.42 4.92 1.58
C ASP A 293 -4.96 5.41 2.93
N TYR A 294 -5.86 6.40 2.92
CA TYR A 294 -6.55 6.89 4.12
C TYR A 294 -7.31 5.76 4.85
N PHE A 295 -7.95 4.85 4.09
CA PHE A 295 -8.61 3.67 4.66
C PHE A 295 -7.63 2.57 5.10
N GLY A 296 -6.33 2.69 4.82
CA GLY A 296 -5.31 1.70 5.17
C GLY A 296 -5.43 0.38 4.41
N ILE A 297 -6.15 0.37 3.27
CA ILE A 297 -6.27 -0.79 2.40
C ILE A 297 -4.98 -0.96 1.61
N LEU A 298 -4.51 0.12 1.00
CA LEU A 298 -3.30 0.13 0.18
C LEU A 298 -2.06 -0.24 1.01
N GLU A 299 -1.91 0.34 2.20
CA GLU A 299 -0.84 -0.01 3.15
C GLU A 299 -0.80 -1.52 3.43
N SER A 300 -1.96 -2.15 3.61
CA SER A 300 -2.05 -3.58 3.89
C SER A 300 -1.55 -4.46 2.75
N ILE A 301 -1.91 -4.10 1.53
CA ILE A 301 -1.54 -4.84 0.31
C ILE A 301 -0.04 -4.71 0.11
N ILE A 302 0.48 -3.49 0.21
CA ILE A 302 1.92 -3.18 0.07
C ILE A 302 2.74 -3.96 1.10
N LEU A 303 2.35 -3.95 2.37
CA LEU A 303 3.07 -4.68 3.42
C LEU A 303 3.02 -6.20 3.21
N SER A 304 1.90 -6.73 2.70
CA SER A 304 1.76 -8.17 2.44
C SER A 304 2.66 -8.61 1.28
N ILE A 305 2.67 -7.86 0.18
CA ILE A 305 3.52 -8.14 -0.98
C ILE A 305 4.99 -7.91 -0.63
N GLY A 306 5.32 -6.79 0.03
CA GLY A 306 6.67 -6.44 0.44
C GLY A 306 7.27 -7.44 1.43
N GLY A 307 6.47 -7.93 2.39
CA GLY A 307 6.86 -9.03 3.27
C GLY A 307 7.13 -10.31 2.49
N GLY A 308 6.25 -10.67 1.54
CA GLY A 308 6.46 -11.81 0.64
C GLY A 308 7.76 -11.71 -0.16
N LEU A 309 8.05 -10.54 -0.75
CA LEU A 309 9.28 -10.27 -1.48
C LEU A 309 10.51 -10.36 -0.57
N ALA A 310 10.49 -9.75 0.61
CA ALA A 310 11.59 -9.82 1.56
C ALA A 310 11.92 -11.26 1.96
N LEU A 311 10.89 -12.10 2.12
CA LEU A 311 11.03 -13.51 2.46
C LEU A 311 11.53 -14.36 1.30
N CYS A 312 11.07 -14.08 0.07
CA CYS A 312 11.46 -14.83 -1.12
C CYS A 312 12.86 -14.48 -1.62
N LEU A 313 13.24 -13.20 -1.59
CA LEU A 313 14.53 -12.71 -2.09
C LEU A 313 15.61 -12.63 -1.03
N GLU A 314 15.26 -12.78 0.26
CA GLU A 314 16.15 -12.54 1.41
C GLU A 314 16.78 -11.12 1.38
N THR A 315 16.01 -10.15 0.87
CA THR A 315 16.38 -8.72 0.75
C THR A 315 15.96 -7.92 1.98
N GLY A 316 16.47 -6.70 2.09
CA GLY A 316 16.10 -5.77 3.15
C GLY A 316 14.58 -5.53 3.18
N PRO A 317 13.95 -5.43 4.37
CA PRO A 317 12.51 -5.20 4.47
C PRO A 317 12.11 -3.84 3.89
N ILE A 318 12.99 -2.84 3.98
CA ILE A 318 12.74 -1.49 3.47
C ILE A 318 12.72 -1.49 1.93
N GLU A 319 13.75 -2.05 1.28
CA GLU A 319 13.79 -2.13 -0.18
C GLU A 319 12.66 -2.97 -0.76
N SER A 320 12.26 -4.05 -0.07
CA SER A 320 11.19 -4.94 -0.52
C SER A 320 9.81 -4.30 -0.42
N VAL A 321 9.55 -3.53 0.63
CA VAL A 321 8.29 -2.79 0.77
C VAL A 321 8.21 -1.64 -0.22
N VAL A 322 9.30 -0.89 -0.45
CA VAL A 322 9.31 0.14 -1.48
C VAL A 322 9.13 -0.47 -2.87
N ALA A 323 9.73 -1.63 -3.14
CA ALA A 323 9.52 -2.34 -4.39
C ALA A 323 8.07 -2.77 -4.60
N ALA A 324 7.38 -3.23 -3.55
CA ALA A 324 5.96 -3.53 -3.59
C ALA A 324 5.09 -2.26 -3.77
N ALA A 325 5.47 -1.15 -3.13
CA ALA A 325 4.77 0.13 -3.24
C ALA A 325 4.84 0.70 -4.66
N ASN A 326 5.99 0.59 -5.32
CA ASN A 326 6.25 1.04 -6.70
C ASN A 326 5.37 0.38 -7.77
N ILE A 327 4.60 -0.66 -7.43
CA ILE A 327 3.59 -1.26 -8.30
C ILE A 327 2.35 -0.36 -8.41
N PHE A 328 2.01 0.36 -7.34
CA PHE A 328 0.80 1.18 -7.26
C PHE A 328 1.15 2.67 -7.29
N ILE A 329 2.14 3.05 -6.51
CA ILE A 329 2.53 4.42 -6.20
C ILE A 329 3.78 4.80 -7.03
N GLY A 330 3.92 6.06 -7.42
CA GLY A 330 5.04 6.51 -8.26
C GLY A 330 6.39 6.58 -7.56
N LEU A 331 7.44 6.69 -8.38
CA LEU A 331 8.86 6.83 -8.01
C LEU A 331 9.11 7.83 -6.87
N SER A 332 8.44 8.98 -6.87
CA SER A 332 8.64 10.05 -5.89
C SER A 332 7.92 9.81 -4.56
N GLU A 333 6.88 8.98 -4.58
CA GLU A 333 5.95 8.79 -3.46
C GLU A 333 6.26 7.48 -2.70
N ALA A 334 6.71 6.42 -3.38
CA ALA A 334 7.04 5.15 -2.74
C ALA A 334 8.17 5.28 -1.68
N PRO A 335 9.27 6.04 -1.89
CA PRO A 335 10.28 6.25 -0.86
C PRO A 335 9.76 7.09 0.33
N LEU A 336 8.72 7.89 0.14
CA LEU A 336 8.13 8.72 1.20
C LEU A 336 7.51 7.84 2.31
N LEU A 337 7.00 6.66 1.95
CA LEU A 337 6.46 5.68 2.90
C LEU A 337 7.51 5.21 3.93
N VAL A 338 8.79 5.24 3.55
CA VAL A 338 9.92 4.81 4.38
C VAL A 338 10.85 5.97 4.75
N ARG A 339 10.38 7.22 4.60
CA ARG A 339 11.14 8.45 4.88
C ARG A 339 11.98 8.42 6.16
N PRO A 340 11.49 8.00 7.34
CA PRO A 340 12.31 8.01 8.56
C PRO A 340 13.49 7.03 8.52
N TYR A 341 13.46 6.03 7.62
CA TYR A 341 14.51 5.03 7.49
C TYR A 341 15.52 5.35 6.38
N LEU A 342 15.23 6.28 5.48
CA LEU A 342 16.15 6.69 4.41
C LEU A 342 17.55 7.13 4.89
N PRO A 343 17.72 7.78 6.06
CA PRO A 343 19.05 8.15 6.55
C PRO A 343 19.91 6.96 7.02
N VAL A 344 19.28 5.83 7.37
CA VAL A 344 19.96 4.68 8.00
C VAL A 344 20.17 3.49 7.06
N ILE A 345 19.56 3.50 5.85
CA ILE A 345 19.72 2.43 4.87
C ILE A 345 21.09 2.43 4.20
N THR A 346 21.50 1.25 3.73
CA THR A 346 22.75 1.09 3.00
C THR A 346 22.68 1.71 1.61
N ARG A 347 23.83 2.04 1.01
CA ARG A 347 23.89 2.54 -0.38
C ARG A 347 23.32 1.54 -1.39
N SER A 348 23.42 0.24 -1.13
CA SER A 348 22.87 -0.80 -2.00
C SER A 348 21.35 -0.82 -1.94
N GLU A 349 20.75 -0.72 -0.74
CA GLU A 349 19.29 -0.64 -0.57
C GLU A 349 18.73 0.64 -1.19
N LEU A 350 19.41 1.78 -1.01
CA LEU A 350 19.02 3.03 -1.65
C LEU A 350 19.07 2.91 -3.19
N HIS A 351 20.11 2.28 -3.73
CA HIS A 351 20.22 2.03 -5.17
C HIS A 351 19.12 1.10 -5.68
N ALA A 352 18.75 0.05 -4.92
CA ALA A 352 17.65 -0.84 -5.25
C ALA A 352 16.31 -0.10 -5.26
N ILE A 353 16.04 0.77 -4.27
CA ILE A 353 14.85 1.62 -4.20
C ILE A 353 14.74 2.51 -5.44
N MET A 354 15.82 3.21 -5.80
CA MET A 354 15.84 4.09 -6.97
C MET A 354 15.66 3.31 -8.27
N THR A 355 16.41 2.21 -8.45
CA THR A 355 16.33 1.37 -9.66
C THR A 355 14.95 0.77 -9.82
N CYS A 356 14.32 0.34 -8.73
CA CYS A 356 12.95 -0.17 -8.76
C CYS A 356 11.96 0.89 -9.22
N GLY A 357 12.08 2.14 -8.73
CA GLY A 357 11.22 3.23 -9.17
C GLY A 357 11.39 3.61 -10.65
N PHE A 358 12.59 3.46 -11.21
CA PHE A 358 12.83 3.65 -12.65
C PHE A 358 12.37 2.45 -13.50
N ALA A 359 12.32 1.25 -12.92
CA ALA A 359 11.91 0.04 -13.61
C ALA A 359 10.38 -0.14 -13.67
N SER A 360 9.62 0.61 -12.86
CA SER A 360 8.16 0.51 -12.79
C SER A 360 7.45 1.78 -13.27
N ILE A 361 6.13 1.68 -13.42
CA ILE A 361 5.22 2.76 -13.77
C ILE A 361 4.13 2.79 -12.69
N SER A 362 3.74 3.98 -12.23
CA SER A 362 2.61 4.10 -11.29
C SER A 362 1.27 3.78 -11.95
N GLY A 363 0.29 3.32 -11.16
CA GLY A 363 -1.07 3.11 -11.64
C GLY A 363 -1.69 4.34 -12.32
N ALA A 364 -1.35 5.56 -11.88
CA ALA A 364 -1.83 6.79 -12.51
C ALA A 364 -1.32 6.94 -13.96
N PHE A 365 -0.05 6.61 -14.18
CA PHE A 365 0.54 6.61 -15.53
C PHE A 365 0.01 5.45 -16.38
N MET A 366 -0.29 4.30 -15.78
CA MET A 366 -0.96 3.20 -16.49
C MET A 366 -2.33 3.65 -17.04
N ALA A 367 -3.15 4.31 -16.22
CA ALA A 367 -4.44 4.85 -16.65
C ALA A 367 -4.30 5.89 -17.77
N MET A 368 -3.27 6.74 -17.70
CA MET A 368 -2.89 7.64 -18.81
C MET A 368 -2.57 6.87 -20.10
N PHE A 369 -1.74 5.83 -20.05
CA PHE A 369 -1.33 5.10 -21.25
C PHE A 369 -2.48 4.35 -21.91
N ILE A 370 -3.39 3.79 -21.11
CA ILE A 370 -4.62 3.18 -21.60
C ILE A 370 -5.44 4.21 -22.39
N LYS A 371 -5.57 5.43 -21.83
CA LYS A 371 -6.25 6.54 -22.51
C LYS A 371 -5.56 6.99 -23.79
N ALA A 372 -4.23 6.94 -23.82
CA ALA A 372 -3.43 7.22 -25.02
C ALA A 372 -3.54 6.14 -26.11
N GLY A 373 -4.32 5.07 -25.89
CA GLY A 373 -4.56 4.00 -26.87
C GLY A 373 -3.57 2.84 -26.80
N VAL A 374 -2.78 2.74 -25.72
CA VAL A 374 -1.92 1.58 -25.49
C VAL A 374 -2.79 0.38 -25.15
N ARG A 375 -2.66 -0.71 -25.93
CA ARG A 375 -3.38 -1.96 -25.68
C ARG A 375 -2.93 -2.60 -24.38
N TYR A 376 -3.88 -2.86 -23.48
CA TYR A 376 -3.72 -3.76 -22.35
C TYR A 376 -4.20 -5.16 -22.81
N MET A 377 -3.24 -6.05 -23.07
CA MET A 377 -3.39 -7.48 -23.42
C MET A 377 -4.35 -7.89 -24.55
#